data_AF-A0A430BAM8-F1
#
_entry.id   AF-A0A430BAM8-F1
#
_cell.length_a   1.000
_cell.length_b   1.000
_cell.length_c   1.000
_cell.angle_alpha   90.00
_cell.angle_beta   90.00
_cell.angle_gamma   90.00
#
_symmetry.space_group_name_H-M   'P 1'
#
loop_
_entity.id
_entity.type
_entity.pdbx_description
1 polymer ?
#
loop_
_entity_poly.entity_id
_entity_poly.type
_entity_poly.pdbx_seq_one_letter_code
_entity_poly.pdbx_strand_id
1 'polypeptide(L)'
;MVIGPVAMALAGPLAAGPTPGQDPFPVTIQVDASRTGPPVQPQWRFFGADEPNYATMKDGRTTLATLGSLAPDRVYFRTHNLLTSGDGTPALKWGSTGIYSEDAGGRPHYDWSIVDRIFDTYRARRVKPYVELGFMPEAMSTRPIPYQHDWRPGSGELRTGWAYPPRDYARWEELIFQWVRHCVDRYGRDDVASWYFETWNEANLPQYYWGGTREEFFRLHDAAMRGVRRALPNARVGGPDSAGAGDDFLQAFMAHAKAAGTPTDFLSFHAKGQPEVVRTGATSHVRMGIDTHLRAADHQFAAIAGDPAFRTKPIIIGESDPEGCAACQGPANAYRNGTMYSSYTAAVFPRLRDLAERRGLTLEGVLSWAFEFEDQAPFAGFRQLTSNGINLPVMNMFKLFAKMTGRRVAAISDHQVALDDMLRGGVRGPADV
;
A
#
# COMPACT_ATOMS: atom_id res chain seq x y z
N MET A 1 -7.32 40.34 -55.69
CA MET A 1 -6.28 39.28 -55.74
C MET A 1 -6.43 38.50 -54.44
N VAL A 2 -7.04 37.32 -54.52
CA VAL A 2 -7.55 36.56 -53.36
C VAL A 2 -6.41 35.79 -52.71
N ILE A 3 -6.20 36.01 -51.41
CA ILE A 3 -5.23 35.32 -50.58
C ILE A 3 -5.89 34.03 -50.09
N GLY A 4 -5.42 32.87 -50.55
CA GLY A 4 -5.90 31.55 -50.12
C GLY A 4 -5.24 31.11 -48.80
N PRO A 5 -5.94 30.32 -47.95
CA PRO A 5 -5.39 29.89 -46.68
C PRO A 5 -4.41 28.72 -46.88
N VAL A 6 -3.26 28.81 -46.21
CA VAL A 6 -2.30 27.70 -46.09
C VAL A 6 -2.79 26.78 -44.97
N ALA A 7 -3.22 25.58 -45.33
CA ALA A 7 -3.51 24.52 -44.37
C ALA A 7 -2.19 23.92 -43.87
N MET A 8 -1.79 24.25 -42.64
CA MET A 8 -0.75 23.51 -41.92
C MET A 8 -1.34 22.19 -41.43
N ALA A 9 -0.97 21.08 -42.09
CA ALA A 9 -1.23 19.74 -41.58
C ALA A 9 -0.33 19.48 -40.35
N LEU A 10 -0.93 19.51 -39.16
CA LEU A 10 -0.29 18.99 -37.95
C LEU A 10 -0.19 17.46 -38.09
N ALA A 11 1.00 16.97 -38.45
CA ALA A 11 1.32 15.56 -38.36
C ALA A 11 1.33 15.17 -36.88
N GLY A 12 0.27 14.49 -36.42
CA GLY A 12 0.24 13.87 -35.10
C GLY A 12 1.37 12.84 -34.96
N PRO A 13 1.84 12.55 -33.74
CA PRO A 13 2.88 11.56 -33.52
C PRO A 13 2.45 10.21 -34.13
N LEU A 14 3.28 9.69 -35.03
CA LEU A 14 3.16 8.34 -35.57
C LEU A 14 3.08 7.38 -34.38
N ALA A 15 1.92 6.72 -34.22
CA ALA A 15 1.80 5.59 -33.32
C ALA A 15 2.83 4.55 -33.75
N ALA A 16 3.82 4.29 -32.89
CA ALA A 16 4.76 3.20 -33.12
C ALA A 16 3.92 1.92 -33.26
N GLY A 17 4.03 1.24 -34.41
CA GLY A 17 3.38 -0.04 -34.64
C GLY A 17 3.80 -1.06 -33.56
N PRO A 18 3.00 -2.11 -33.34
CA PRO A 18 3.35 -3.15 -32.37
C PRO A 18 4.76 -3.67 -32.67
N THR A 19 5.63 -3.61 -31.68
CA THR A 19 6.95 -4.25 -31.74
C THR A 19 6.71 -5.74 -32.01
N PRO A 20 7.42 -6.38 -32.95
CA PRO A 20 7.29 -7.81 -33.18
C PRO A 20 7.39 -8.55 -31.86
N GLY A 21 6.38 -9.36 -31.54
CA GLY A 21 6.42 -10.22 -30.37
C GLY A 21 7.63 -11.15 -30.47
N GLN A 22 8.21 -11.53 -29.33
CA GLN A 22 9.21 -12.60 -29.31
C GLN A 22 8.60 -13.85 -29.95
N ASP A 23 9.40 -14.56 -30.75
CA ASP A 23 8.96 -15.84 -31.32
C ASP A 23 8.49 -16.77 -30.20
N PRO A 24 7.37 -17.49 -30.39
CA PRO A 24 6.90 -18.43 -29.38
C PRO A 24 7.97 -19.51 -29.13
N PHE A 25 8.20 -19.83 -27.86
CA PHE A 25 9.13 -20.87 -27.43
C PHE A 25 8.40 -21.91 -26.59
N PRO A 26 8.81 -23.20 -26.65
CA PRO A 26 8.19 -24.24 -25.84
C PRO A 26 8.56 -24.06 -24.35
N VAL A 27 7.57 -24.24 -23.47
CA VAL A 27 7.75 -24.26 -22.01
C VAL A 27 7.15 -25.56 -21.47
N THR A 28 7.90 -26.24 -20.62
CA THR A 28 7.46 -27.47 -19.94
C THR A 28 7.19 -27.17 -18.48
N ILE A 29 5.93 -27.30 -18.06
CA ILE A 29 5.52 -27.19 -16.66
C ILE A 29 5.13 -28.57 -16.15
N GLN A 30 5.90 -29.10 -15.20
CA GLN A 30 5.61 -30.35 -14.51
C GLN A 30 4.85 -30.06 -13.22
N VAL A 31 3.69 -30.70 -13.03
CA VAL A 31 2.86 -30.54 -11.83
C VAL A 31 2.67 -31.91 -11.16
N ASP A 32 3.08 -32.02 -9.90
CA ASP A 32 2.86 -33.20 -9.09
C ASP A 32 1.68 -32.98 -8.14
N ALA A 33 0.49 -33.41 -8.58
CA ALA A 33 -0.75 -33.31 -7.81
C ALA A 33 -0.83 -34.31 -6.64
N SER A 34 0.05 -35.33 -6.58
CA SER A 34 0.11 -36.27 -5.45
C SER A 34 0.78 -35.67 -4.22
N ARG A 35 1.63 -34.65 -4.42
CA ARG A 35 2.34 -33.92 -3.37
C ARG A 35 1.62 -32.61 -3.04
N THR A 36 0.73 -32.65 -2.07
CA THR A 36 0.06 -31.43 -1.58
C THR A 36 0.92 -30.70 -0.54
N GLY A 37 1.19 -29.42 -0.81
CA GLY A 37 1.78 -28.48 0.14
C GLY A 37 0.73 -27.92 1.11
N PRO A 38 1.05 -26.84 1.86
CA PRO A 38 0.09 -26.22 2.78
C PRO A 38 -1.10 -25.57 2.06
N PRO A 39 -2.16 -25.18 2.80
CA PRO A 39 -3.28 -24.44 2.24
C PRO A 39 -2.84 -23.16 1.53
N VAL A 40 -3.55 -22.81 0.45
CA VAL A 40 -3.32 -21.53 -0.24
C VAL A 40 -3.79 -20.39 0.68
N GLN A 41 -2.85 -19.54 1.09
CA GLN A 41 -3.16 -18.34 1.86
C GLN A 41 -3.44 -17.16 0.90
N PRO A 42 -4.56 -16.43 1.08
CA PRO A 42 -4.92 -15.30 0.22
C PRO A 42 -4.13 -14.03 0.60
N GLN A 43 -2.80 -14.07 0.47
CA GLN A 43 -1.92 -12.94 0.82
C GLN A 43 -2.24 -11.68 0.01
N TRP A 44 -2.84 -11.82 -1.17
CA TRP A 44 -3.18 -10.74 -2.09
C TRP A 44 -4.33 -9.82 -1.64
N ARG A 45 -5.07 -10.20 -0.59
CA ARG A 45 -6.37 -9.59 -0.22
C ARG A 45 -6.27 -8.18 0.42
N PHE A 46 -5.16 -7.50 0.23
CA PHE A 46 -4.87 -6.19 0.83
C PHE A 46 -4.62 -5.17 -0.28
N PHE A 47 -5.32 -4.04 -0.21
CA PHE A 47 -5.24 -2.96 -1.20
C PHE A 47 -5.19 -1.61 -0.48
N GLY A 48 -4.74 -0.55 -1.15
CA GLY A 48 -4.75 0.77 -0.54
C GLY A 48 -4.47 1.94 -1.48
N ALA A 49 -4.60 3.15 -0.93
CA ALA A 49 -4.42 4.43 -1.61
C ALA A 49 -4.12 5.57 -0.61
N ASP A 50 -3.50 6.65 -1.09
CA ASP A 50 -3.22 7.82 -0.25
C ASP A 50 -4.51 8.56 0.14
N GLU A 51 -5.52 8.54 -0.74
CA GLU A 51 -6.74 9.35 -0.62
C GLU A 51 -7.92 8.55 -0.04
N PRO A 52 -8.26 8.72 1.26
CA PRO A 52 -9.38 8.01 1.88
C PRO A 52 -10.73 8.40 1.29
N ASN A 53 -10.90 9.65 0.87
CA ASN A 53 -12.18 10.17 0.41
C ASN A 53 -12.60 9.64 -0.98
N TYR A 54 -11.65 9.21 -1.83
CA TYR A 54 -11.94 8.56 -3.13
C TYR A 54 -12.81 7.32 -2.97
N ALA A 55 -12.69 6.61 -1.84
CA ALA A 55 -13.57 5.49 -1.51
C ALA A 55 -15.06 5.80 -1.70
N THR A 56 -15.48 7.02 -1.36
CA THR A 56 -16.89 7.46 -1.37
C THR A 56 -17.35 7.97 -2.73
N MET A 57 -16.42 8.19 -3.67
CA MET A 57 -16.68 8.78 -4.98
C MET A 57 -17.16 7.71 -5.99
N LYS A 58 -17.40 8.08 -7.25
CA LYS A 58 -18.11 7.22 -8.22
C LYS A 58 -17.28 5.99 -8.58
N ASP A 59 -16.03 6.20 -8.95
CA ASP A 59 -15.15 5.14 -9.41
C ASP A 59 -14.61 4.37 -8.21
N GLY A 60 -14.26 5.04 -7.11
CA GLY A 60 -13.84 4.36 -5.89
C GLY A 60 -14.88 3.36 -5.35
N ARG A 61 -16.17 3.72 -5.37
CA ARG A 61 -17.26 2.79 -5.00
C ARG A 61 -17.34 1.56 -5.92
N THR A 62 -17.04 1.72 -7.20
CA THR A 62 -17.07 0.62 -8.19
C THR A 62 -15.87 -0.30 -8.02
N THR A 63 -14.70 0.27 -7.76
CA THR A 63 -13.47 -0.47 -7.50
C THR A 63 -13.57 -1.27 -6.22
N LEU A 64 -14.05 -0.67 -5.13
CA LEU A 64 -14.31 -1.38 -3.87
C LEU A 64 -15.33 -2.52 -4.03
N ALA A 65 -16.36 -2.35 -4.85
CA ALA A 65 -17.32 -3.42 -5.13
C ALA A 65 -16.66 -4.60 -5.85
N THR A 66 -15.78 -4.31 -6.81
CA THR A 66 -14.97 -5.33 -7.49
C THR A 66 -14.08 -6.05 -6.48
N LEU A 67 -13.31 -5.31 -5.68
CA LEU A 67 -12.39 -5.88 -4.68
C LEU A 67 -13.13 -6.74 -3.65
N GLY A 68 -14.20 -6.22 -3.05
CA GLY A 68 -15.00 -6.94 -2.06
C GLY A 68 -15.63 -8.22 -2.60
N SER A 69 -15.97 -8.28 -3.89
CA SER A 69 -16.49 -9.49 -4.53
C SER A 69 -15.46 -10.63 -4.66
N LEU A 70 -14.16 -10.32 -4.63
CA LEU A 70 -13.08 -11.30 -4.80
C LEU A 70 -13.00 -12.28 -3.62
N ALA A 71 -13.16 -11.76 -2.39
CA ALA A 71 -13.22 -12.54 -1.17
C ALA A 71 -14.01 -11.77 -0.10
N PRO A 72 -15.36 -11.85 -0.12
CA PRO A 72 -16.20 -11.04 0.74
C PRO A 72 -15.89 -11.18 2.23
N ASP A 73 -15.81 -10.05 2.93
CA ASP A 73 -15.42 -9.92 4.36
C ASP A 73 -14.02 -10.44 4.71
N ARG A 74 -13.18 -10.64 3.69
CA ARG A 74 -11.78 -11.06 3.83
C ARG A 74 -10.80 -10.12 3.13
N VAL A 75 -11.28 -9.24 2.24
CA VAL A 75 -10.47 -8.19 1.62
C VAL A 75 -10.35 -6.99 2.56
N TYR A 76 -9.15 -6.42 2.63
CA TYR A 76 -8.81 -5.24 3.43
C TYR A 76 -8.44 -4.06 2.55
N PHE A 77 -8.81 -2.86 2.97
CA PHE A 77 -8.42 -1.61 2.32
C PHE A 77 -7.78 -0.66 3.33
N ARG A 78 -6.57 -0.20 3.01
CA ARG A 78 -5.75 0.73 3.80
C ARG A 78 -5.71 2.08 3.12
N THR A 79 -5.87 3.17 3.86
CA THR A 79 -5.68 4.52 3.33
C THR A 79 -4.96 5.41 4.31
N HIS A 80 -4.17 6.34 3.79
CA HIS A 80 -3.61 7.43 4.59
C HIS A 80 -4.70 8.42 5.02
N ASN A 81 -4.31 9.46 5.76
CA ASN A 81 -5.10 10.68 6.01
C ASN A 81 -6.46 10.50 6.72
N LEU A 82 -6.70 9.36 7.38
CA LEU A 82 -7.94 9.12 8.14
C LEU A 82 -8.11 10.07 9.34
N LEU A 83 -7.02 10.68 9.82
CA LEU A 83 -7.01 11.59 10.96
C LEU A 83 -6.66 13.05 10.60
N THR A 84 -6.44 13.34 9.32
CA THR A 84 -6.10 14.69 8.84
C THR A 84 -7.30 15.64 8.95
N SER A 85 -7.06 16.88 9.40
CA SER A 85 -8.07 17.95 9.47
C SER A 85 -8.48 18.44 8.08
N GLY A 86 -9.75 18.75 7.89
CA GLY A 86 -10.29 19.23 6.62
C GLY A 86 -11.76 18.84 6.44
N ASP A 87 -12.32 19.19 5.29
CA ASP A 87 -13.74 19.04 4.97
C ASP A 87 -14.07 17.76 4.17
N GLY A 88 -13.06 16.91 3.94
CA GLY A 88 -13.19 15.70 3.14
C GLY A 88 -13.02 15.90 1.64
N THR A 89 -12.59 17.08 1.18
CA THR A 89 -12.19 17.29 -0.21
C THR A 89 -10.88 16.55 -0.51
N PRO A 90 -10.86 15.56 -1.40
CA PRO A 90 -9.62 14.87 -1.76
C PRO A 90 -8.74 15.71 -2.69
N ALA A 91 -7.45 15.41 -2.70
CA ALA A 91 -6.52 15.81 -3.74
C ALA A 91 -5.45 14.71 -3.89
N LEU A 92 -4.60 14.79 -4.92
CA LEU A 92 -3.54 13.80 -5.09
C LEU A 92 -2.64 13.74 -3.85
N LYS A 93 -2.46 12.54 -3.30
CA LYS A 93 -1.75 12.27 -2.05
C LYS A 93 -2.36 12.92 -0.79
N TRP A 94 -3.62 13.32 -0.85
CA TRP A 94 -4.31 14.00 0.24
C TRP A 94 -5.74 13.51 0.45
N GLY A 95 -6.13 13.47 1.71
CA GLY A 95 -7.54 13.45 2.10
C GLY A 95 -7.69 14.05 3.49
N SER A 96 -8.92 14.08 3.96
CA SER A 96 -9.22 14.56 5.31
C SER A 96 -10.55 14.01 5.81
N THR A 97 -10.70 14.01 7.12
CA THR A 97 -11.94 13.59 7.77
C THR A 97 -12.46 14.62 8.76
N GLY A 98 -11.60 15.56 9.20
CA GLY A 98 -11.98 16.54 10.23
C GLY A 98 -12.26 15.90 11.59
N ILE A 99 -11.75 14.68 11.82
CA ILE A 99 -12.12 13.83 12.96
C ILE A 99 -11.89 14.48 14.33
N TYR A 100 -10.96 15.43 14.39
CA TYR A 100 -10.59 16.13 15.60
C TYR A 100 -10.43 17.63 15.36
N SER A 101 -11.02 18.41 16.24
CA SER A 101 -10.80 19.85 16.39
C SER A 101 -10.81 20.24 17.87
N GLU A 102 -10.43 21.48 18.15
CA GLU A 102 -10.53 22.06 19.49
C GLU A 102 -11.33 23.35 19.43
N ASP A 103 -12.16 23.60 20.44
CA ASP A 103 -12.83 24.89 20.59
C ASP A 103 -11.87 25.97 21.11
N ALA A 104 -12.36 27.22 21.25
CA ALA A 104 -11.56 28.33 21.76
C ALA A 104 -11.01 28.12 23.18
N GLY A 105 -11.59 27.20 23.96
CA GLY A 105 -11.11 26.80 25.29
C GLY A 105 -10.15 25.61 25.26
N GLY A 106 -9.77 25.11 24.09
CA GLY A 106 -8.90 23.95 23.94
C GLY A 106 -9.58 22.62 24.30
N ARG A 107 -10.92 22.58 24.33
CA ARG A 107 -11.68 21.34 24.58
C ARG A 107 -11.79 20.53 23.28
N PRO A 108 -11.57 19.21 23.32
CA PRO A 108 -11.63 18.38 22.13
C PRO A 108 -13.07 18.26 21.61
N HIS A 109 -13.22 18.33 20.30
CA HIS A 109 -14.43 17.99 19.56
C HIS A 109 -14.10 16.86 18.57
N TYR A 110 -14.92 15.81 18.57
CA TYR A 110 -14.78 14.66 17.69
C TYR A 110 -15.92 14.62 16.68
N ASP A 111 -15.60 14.53 15.40
CA ASP A 111 -16.59 14.41 14.32
C ASP A 111 -16.34 13.15 13.48
N TRP A 112 -17.20 12.14 13.65
CA TRP A 112 -17.06 10.87 12.95
C TRP A 112 -17.70 10.88 11.56
N SER A 113 -18.36 11.96 11.14
CA SER A 113 -19.27 11.96 9.98
C SER A 113 -18.61 11.56 8.66
N ILE A 114 -17.39 12.04 8.40
CA ILE A 114 -16.68 11.74 7.14
C ILE A 114 -16.03 10.35 7.21
N VAL A 115 -15.38 10.02 8.32
CA VAL A 115 -14.73 8.70 8.48
C VAL A 115 -15.77 7.56 8.50
N ASP A 116 -16.94 7.76 9.11
CA ASP A 116 -18.06 6.82 9.06
C ASP A 116 -18.52 6.61 7.62
N ARG A 117 -18.63 7.68 6.81
CA ARG A 117 -19.01 7.55 5.40
C ARG A 117 -18.01 6.72 4.61
N ILE A 118 -16.72 6.88 4.89
CA ILE A 118 -15.64 6.11 4.26
C ILE A 118 -15.74 4.63 4.68
N PHE A 119 -15.82 4.33 5.97
CA PHE A 119 -15.87 2.96 6.47
C PHE A 119 -17.19 2.26 6.13
N ASP A 120 -18.32 2.95 6.17
CA ASP A 120 -19.61 2.44 5.69
C ASP A 120 -19.53 2.08 4.21
N THR A 121 -18.80 2.87 3.42
CA THR A 121 -18.59 2.57 2.00
C THR A 121 -17.80 1.28 1.80
N TYR A 122 -16.77 1.02 2.63
CA TYR A 122 -16.05 -0.25 2.64
C TYR A 122 -16.96 -1.41 3.06
N ARG A 123 -17.65 -1.29 4.20
CA ARG A 123 -18.46 -2.37 4.77
C ARG A 123 -19.67 -2.71 3.90
N ALA A 124 -20.32 -1.72 3.28
CA ALA A 124 -21.39 -1.93 2.29
C ALA A 124 -20.93 -2.75 1.07
N ARG A 125 -19.62 -2.83 0.83
CA ARG A 125 -18.99 -3.63 -0.24
C ARG A 125 -18.24 -4.84 0.30
N ARG A 126 -18.44 -5.19 1.58
CA ARG A 126 -17.81 -6.34 2.24
C ARG A 126 -16.28 -6.28 2.24
N VAL A 127 -15.73 -5.06 2.23
CA VAL A 127 -14.30 -4.76 2.41
C VAL A 127 -14.09 -4.33 3.86
N LYS A 128 -13.03 -4.78 4.51
CA LYS A 128 -12.69 -4.43 5.89
C LYS A 128 -11.65 -3.32 5.93
N PRO A 129 -11.72 -2.39 6.89
CA PRO A 129 -10.62 -1.47 7.16
C PRO A 129 -9.34 -2.21 7.55
N TYR A 130 -8.24 -1.86 6.89
CA TYR A 130 -6.91 -1.85 7.50
C TYR A 130 -6.67 -0.41 7.91
N VAL A 131 -6.74 -0.14 9.20
CA VAL A 131 -6.74 1.22 9.74
C VAL A 131 -5.30 1.70 9.94
N GLU A 132 -4.91 2.70 9.16
CA GLU A 132 -3.77 3.54 9.48
C GLU A 132 -4.21 4.66 10.44
N LEU A 133 -3.58 4.74 11.59
CA LEU A 133 -3.78 5.80 12.58
C LEU A 133 -2.87 6.99 12.21
N GLY A 134 -3.31 7.77 11.23
CA GLY A 134 -2.60 8.94 10.72
C GLY A 134 -3.42 9.75 9.69
N PHE A 135 -2.99 10.94 9.29
CA PHE A 135 -1.87 11.68 9.85
C PHE A 135 -2.32 12.67 10.95
N MET A 136 -1.47 13.58 11.41
CA MET A 136 -1.74 14.37 12.61
C MET A 136 -2.85 15.40 12.36
N PRO A 137 -3.92 15.46 13.17
CA PRO A 137 -4.87 16.57 13.15
C PRO A 137 -4.17 17.92 13.35
N GLU A 138 -4.62 18.97 12.68
CA GLU A 138 -4.02 20.32 12.72
C GLU A 138 -3.95 20.86 14.15
N ALA A 139 -5.05 20.70 14.90
CA ALA A 139 -5.14 21.12 16.29
C ALA A 139 -4.24 20.32 17.26
N MET A 140 -3.63 19.21 16.82
CA MET A 140 -2.69 18.44 17.63
C MET A 140 -1.23 18.65 17.23
N SER A 141 -0.94 19.00 15.98
CA SER A 141 0.42 19.06 15.43
C SER A 141 1.33 20.06 16.15
N THR A 142 2.59 19.69 16.40
CA THR A 142 3.61 20.62 16.93
C THR A 142 3.99 21.73 15.94
N ARG A 143 3.74 21.54 14.64
CA ARG A 143 4.02 22.54 13.59
C ARG A 143 2.90 22.57 12.55
N PRO A 144 1.73 23.13 12.87
CA PRO A 144 0.54 22.98 12.04
C PRO A 144 0.56 23.80 10.75
N ILE A 145 1.33 24.89 10.65
CA ILE A 145 1.25 25.84 9.52
C ILE A 145 2.52 25.78 8.66
N PRO A 146 2.40 25.69 7.31
CA PRO A 146 1.17 25.41 6.55
C PRO A 146 0.64 24.00 6.82
N TYR A 147 -0.69 23.79 6.80
CA TYR A 147 -1.27 22.48 7.15
C TYR A 147 -1.43 21.56 5.94
N GLN A 148 -2.40 21.84 5.07
CA GLN A 148 -2.58 21.10 3.82
C GLN A 148 -1.47 21.44 2.84
N HIS A 149 -0.93 20.41 2.20
CA HIS A 149 0.13 20.53 1.21
C HIS A 149 -0.43 20.86 -0.19
N ASP A 150 0.40 21.38 -1.08
CA ASP A 150 0.04 21.72 -2.47
C ASP A 150 0.62 20.77 -3.52
N TRP A 151 1.14 19.61 -3.07
CA TRP A 151 1.79 18.61 -3.92
C TRP A 151 0.96 18.25 -5.16
N ARG A 152 1.67 18.18 -6.29
CA ARG A 152 1.17 17.65 -7.56
C ARG A 152 2.33 16.99 -8.32
N PRO A 153 2.08 16.11 -9.30
CA PRO A 153 3.16 15.48 -10.03
C PRO A 153 4.19 16.50 -10.57
N GLY A 154 5.43 16.40 -10.10
CA GLY A 154 6.54 17.27 -10.50
C GLY A 154 6.63 18.64 -9.81
N SER A 155 5.78 18.97 -8.82
CA SER A 155 5.88 20.25 -8.08
C SER A 155 5.15 20.23 -6.73
N GLY A 156 5.34 21.28 -5.92
CA GLY A 156 4.74 21.42 -4.59
C GLY A 156 5.50 20.65 -3.50
N GLU A 157 5.19 20.97 -2.25
CA GLU A 157 5.74 20.28 -1.08
C GLU A 157 4.76 19.18 -0.66
N LEU A 158 5.26 18.01 -0.24
CA LEU A 158 4.41 16.95 0.31
C LEU A 158 4.28 17.07 1.84
N ARG A 159 5.41 17.34 2.51
CA ARG A 159 5.51 17.32 3.96
C ARG A 159 5.22 18.69 4.56
N THR A 160 4.04 18.85 5.14
CA THR A 160 3.59 20.08 5.80
C THR A 160 3.13 19.76 7.22
N GLY A 161 2.21 20.54 7.80
CA GLY A 161 1.89 20.48 9.22
C GLY A 161 1.23 19.19 9.71
N TRP A 162 0.67 18.38 8.80
CA TRP A 162 0.13 17.06 9.12
C TRP A 162 1.22 16.04 9.52
N ALA A 163 2.47 16.26 9.15
CA ALA A 163 3.54 15.26 9.27
C ALA A 163 4.31 15.30 10.61
N TYR A 164 3.87 16.11 11.57
CA TYR A 164 4.62 16.37 12.81
C TYR A 164 4.00 15.68 14.03
N PRO A 165 4.79 15.40 15.09
CA PRO A 165 4.30 14.78 16.32
C PRO A 165 3.23 15.65 17.01
N PRO A 166 2.39 15.04 17.87
CA PRO A 166 1.39 15.75 18.63
C PRO A 166 2.05 16.59 19.73
N ARG A 167 1.45 17.73 20.08
CA ARG A 167 1.84 18.54 21.25
C ARG A 167 1.60 17.81 22.56
N ASP A 168 0.61 16.92 22.60
CA ASP A 168 0.22 16.13 23.76
C ASP A 168 -0.11 14.69 23.35
N TYR A 169 0.73 13.75 23.80
CA TYR A 169 0.57 12.32 23.52
C TYR A 169 -0.61 11.68 24.25
N ALA A 170 -1.06 12.24 25.38
CA ALA A 170 -2.24 11.75 26.09
C ALA A 170 -3.52 12.14 25.33
N ARG A 171 -3.57 13.34 24.73
CA ARG A 171 -4.66 13.73 23.83
C ARG A 171 -4.70 12.88 22.56
N TRP A 172 -3.54 12.55 22.00
CA TRP A 172 -3.44 11.60 20.90
C TRP A 172 -4.00 10.22 21.28
N GLU A 173 -3.56 9.63 22.41
CA GLU A 173 -4.10 8.37 22.92
C GLU A 173 -5.62 8.42 23.12
N GLU A 174 -6.14 9.54 23.65
CA GLU A 174 -7.57 9.74 23.87
C GLU A 174 -8.36 9.79 22.56
N LEU A 175 -7.87 10.50 21.53
CA LEU A 175 -8.50 10.49 20.20
C LEU A 175 -8.60 9.06 19.65
N ILE A 176 -7.51 8.30 19.69
CA ILE A 176 -7.50 6.92 19.19
C ILE A 176 -8.48 6.05 19.98
N PHE A 177 -8.50 6.18 21.31
CA PHE A 177 -9.46 5.46 22.16
C PHE A 177 -10.92 5.79 21.80
N GLN A 178 -11.26 7.07 21.68
CA GLN A 178 -12.63 7.49 21.36
C GLN A 178 -13.06 7.01 19.98
N TRP A 179 -12.16 7.09 18.99
CA TRP A 179 -12.46 6.63 17.64
C TRP A 179 -12.69 5.12 17.58
N VAL A 180 -11.80 4.32 18.18
CA VAL A 180 -11.95 2.85 18.18
C VAL A 180 -13.18 2.42 18.96
N ARG A 181 -13.51 3.09 20.08
CA ARG A 181 -14.75 2.86 20.83
C ARG A 181 -15.97 3.13 19.96
N HIS A 182 -16.00 4.26 19.25
CA HIS A 182 -17.06 4.59 18.29
C HIS A 182 -17.18 3.54 17.19
N CYS A 183 -16.06 3.06 16.62
CA CYS A 183 -16.09 1.99 15.63
C CYS A 183 -16.70 0.69 16.21
N VAL A 184 -16.35 0.31 17.44
CA VAL A 184 -16.93 -0.86 18.11
C VAL A 184 -18.44 -0.71 18.30
N ASP A 185 -18.89 0.47 18.70
CA ASP A 185 -20.32 0.79 18.88
C ASP A 185 -21.08 0.75 17.55
N ARG A 186 -20.46 1.26 16.46
CA ARG A 186 -21.08 1.36 15.13
C ARG A 186 -21.09 0.04 14.34
N TYR A 187 -19.96 -0.66 14.31
CA TYR A 187 -19.75 -1.83 13.43
C TYR A 187 -19.81 -3.17 14.18
N GLY A 188 -19.84 -3.13 15.51
CA GLY A 188 -19.86 -4.31 16.36
C GLY A 188 -18.46 -4.83 16.67
N ARG A 189 -18.29 -5.29 17.90
CA ARG A 189 -17.01 -5.73 18.47
C ARG A 189 -16.28 -6.77 17.61
N ASP A 190 -16.98 -7.79 17.14
CA ASP A 190 -16.37 -8.91 16.41
C ASP A 190 -15.87 -8.49 15.02
N ASP A 191 -16.59 -7.59 14.35
CA ASP A 191 -16.13 -7.07 13.05
C ASP A 191 -14.89 -6.21 13.24
N VAL A 192 -14.91 -5.28 14.20
CA VAL A 192 -13.75 -4.38 14.48
C VAL A 192 -12.54 -5.15 14.99
N ALA A 193 -12.73 -6.19 15.82
CA ALA A 193 -11.64 -7.08 16.23
C ALA A 193 -11.03 -7.84 15.04
N SER A 194 -11.77 -7.93 13.93
CA SER A 194 -11.30 -8.51 12.70
C SER A 194 -10.56 -7.53 11.77
N TRP A 195 -10.36 -6.27 12.16
CA TRP A 195 -9.59 -5.26 11.41
C TRP A 195 -8.11 -5.28 11.83
N TYR A 196 -7.29 -4.51 11.11
CA TYR A 196 -5.90 -4.23 11.48
C TYR A 196 -5.77 -2.76 11.90
N PHE A 197 -4.97 -2.48 12.93
CA PHE A 197 -4.67 -1.12 13.38
C PHE A 197 -3.15 -0.92 13.39
N GLU A 198 -2.70 0.10 12.67
CA GLU A 198 -1.29 0.44 12.50
C GLU A 198 -1.08 1.92 12.78
N THR A 199 0.07 2.29 13.34
CA THR A 199 0.38 3.72 13.53
C THR A 199 1.20 4.25 12.37
N TRP A 200 0.68 5.32 11.74
CA TRP A 200 1.43 6.14 10.79
C TRP A 200 1.88 5.41 9.51
N ASN A 201 2.72 6.09 8.73
CA ASN A 201 3.31 5.61 7.49
C ASN A 201 4.76 6.08 7.34
N GLU A 202 5.69 5.17 7.01
CA GLU A 202 7.07 5.48 6.60
C GLU A 202 7.80 6.51 7.49
N ALA A 203 7.68 6.39 8.82
CA ALA A 203 8.27 7.35 9.76
C ALA A 203 9.82 7.42 9.70
N ASN A 204 10.45 6.47 9.01
CA ASN A 204 11.88 6.46 8.72
C ASN A 204 12.29 7.36 7.55
N LEU A 205 11.34 7.97 6.82
CA LEU A 205 11.58 8.91 5.72
C LEU A 205 11.28 10.35 6.14
N PRO A 206 12.21 11.04 6.84
CA PRO A 206 11.98 12.38 7.39
C PRO A 206 11.73 13.46 6.33
N GLN A 207 12.11 13.19 5.09
CA GLN A 207 11.86 14.05 3.95
C GLN A 207 10.39 14.02 3.47
N TYR A 208 9.59 13.03 3.86
CA TYR A 208 8.23 12.84 3.35
C TYR A 208 7.15 12.77 4.44
N TYR A 209 7.23 11.81 5.36
CA TYR A 209 6.05 11.44 6.18
C TYR A 209 6.21 11.72 7.67
N TRP A 210 7.40 12.01 8.18
CA TRP A 210 7.59 12.26 9.62
C TRP A 210 8.57 13.39 9.91
N GLY A 211 8.09 14.46 10.54
CA GLY A 211 8.87 15.63 10.92
C GLY A 211 9.43 15.58 12.34
N GLY A 212 9.18 14.50 13.09
CA GLY A 212 9.73 14.28 14.43
C GLY A 212 10.98 13.40 14.41
N THR A 213 11.44 13.07 15.61
CA THR A 213 12.51 12.10 15.87
C THR A 213 11.97 10.66 15.87
N ARG A 214 12.87 9.68 15.80
CA ARG A 214 12.53 8.26 15.89
C ARG A 214 11.85 7.93 17.23
N GLU A 215 12.37 8.49 18.32
CA GLU A 215 11.85 8.30 19.67
C GLU A 215 10.45 8.91 19.83
N GLU A 216 10.20 10.06 19.21
CA GLU A 216 8.87 10.68 19.17
C GLU A 216 7.87 9.82 18.40
N PHE A 217 8.30 9.14 17.32
CA PHE A 217 7.45 8.18 16.61
C PHE A 217 7.16 6.94 17.47
N PHE A 218 8.16 6.38 18.14
CA PHE A 218 7.95 5.24 19.04
C PHE A 218 6.98 5.58 20.18
N ARG A 219 7.08 6.78 20.75
CA ARG A 219 6.10 7.27 21.74
C ARG A 219 4.70 7.43 21.14
N LEU A 220 4.59 7.85 19.87
CA LEU A 220 3.32 8.00 19.15
C LEU A 220 2.65 6.64 19.00
N HIS A 221 3.43 5.65 18.58
CA HIS A 221 3.02 4.27 18.43
C HIS A 221 2.51 3.69 19.76
N ASP A 222 3.29 3.80 20.83
CA ASP A 222 2.87 3.28 22.14
C ASP A 222 1.54 3.89 22.62
N ALA A 223 1.37 5.21 22.45
CA ALA A 223 0.15 5.91 22.78
C ALA A 223 -1.04 5.47 21.92
N ALA A 224 -0.85 5.30 20.61
CA ALA A 224 -1.88 4.78 19.71
C ALA A 224 -2.30 3.35 20.11
N MET A 225 -1.34 2.43 20.30
CA MET A 225 -1.64 1.03 20.62
C MET A 225 -2.35 0.88 21.97
N ARG A 226 -1.98 1.69 22.97
CA ARG A 226 -2.72 1.77 24.24
C ARG A 226 -4.15 2.26 24.03
N GLY A 227 -4.36 3.32 23.25
CA GLY A 227 -5.69 3.83 22.91
C GLY A 227 -6.57 2.76 22.25
N VAL A 228 -6.04 2.07 21.25
CA VAL A 228 -6.74 0.96 20.56
C VAL A 228 -7.10 -0.15 21.55
N ARG A 229 -6.13 -0.66 22.33
CA ARG A 229 -6.34 -1.79 23.23
C ARG A 229 -7.20 -1.46 24.45
N ARG A 230 -7.24 -0.19 24.85
CA ARG A 230 -8.16 0.30 25.89
C ARG A 230 -9.61 0.26 25.42
N ALA A 231 -9.87 0.59 24.15
CA ALA A 231 -11.21 0.51 23.55
C ALA A 231 -11.59 -0.93 23.18
N LEU A 232 -10.64 -1.70 22.65
CA LEU A 232 -10.85 -3.07 22.18
C LEU A 232 -9.68 -3.98 22.58
N PRO A 233 -9.77 -4.67 23.73
CA PRO A 233 -8.67 -5.46 24.28
C PRO A 233 -8.12 -6.58 23.41
N ASN A 234 -8.85 -7.04 22.39
CA ASN A 234 -8.44 -8.10 21.46
C ASN A 234 -8.21 -7.60 20.02
N ALA A 235 -8.11 -6.28 19.80
CA ALA A 235 -7.78 -5.70 18.50
C ALA A 235 -6.42 -6.18 17.99
N ARG A 236 -6.26 -6.30 16.67
CA ARG A 236 -4.97 -6.63 16.04
C ARG A 236 -4.21 -5.34 15.78
N VAL A 237 -3.07 -5.17 16.44
CA VAL A 237 -2.29 -3.94 16.43
C VAL A 237 -0.85 -4.20 15.99
N GLY A 238 -0.24 -3.28 15.25
CA GLY A 238 1.08 -3.52 14.65
C GLY A 238 1.71 -2.29 14.01
N GLY A 239 2.86 -2.50 13.37
CA GLY A 239 3.69 -1.46 12.77
C GLY A 239 5.10 -1.98 12.43
N PRO A 240 6.06 -1.09 12.12
CA PRO A 240 5.94 0.37 12.06
C PRO A 240 5.63 0.92 10.66
N ASP A 241 5.41 0.05 9.68
CA ASP A 241 5.26 0.40 8.26
C ASP A 241 6.40 1.28 7.71
N SER A 242 7.63 0.93 8.09
CA SER A 242 8.85 1.57 7.58
C SER A 242 9.11 1.18 6.12
N ALA A 243 9.74 2.07 5.35
CA ALA A 243 10.06 1.82 3.95
C ALA A 243 11.52 1.52 3.66
N GLY A 244 11.73 0.62 2.70
CA GLY A 244 13.06 0.31 2.17
C GLY A 244 13.83 -0.70 3.02
N ALA A 245 15.14 -0.76 2.81
CA ALA A 245 16.04 -1.75 3.42
C ALA A 245 17.45 -1.19 3.67
N GLY A 246 17.55 0.13 3.83
CA GLY A 246 18.81 0.86 3.98
C GLY A 246 19.11 1.33 5.40
N ASP A 247 18.28 0.97 6.38
CA ASP A 247 18.40 1.45 7.77
C ASP A 247 18.11 0.33 8.79
N ASP A 248 18.16 0.68 10.07
CA ASP A 248 17.91 -0.18 11.23
C ASP A 248 16.55 0.06 11.89
N PHE A 249 15.62 0.74 11.20
CA PHE A 249 14.42 1.29 11.84
C PHE A 249 13.49 0.21 12.38
N LEU A 250 13.26 -0.87 11.61
CA LEU A 250 12.43 -1.99 12.05
C LEU A 250 13.04 -2.72 13.25
N GLN A 251 14.36 -2.93 13.27
CA GLN A 251 15.08 -3.54 14.39
C GLN A 251 14.97 -2.68 15.64
N ALA A 252 15.17 -1.36 15.50
CA ALA A 252 15.03 -0.40 16.60
C ALA A 252 13.59 -0.37 17.13
N PHE A 253 12.60 -0.42 16.25
CA PHE A 253 11.18 -0.51 16.62
C PHE A 253 10.87 -1.78 17.41
N MET A 254 11.30 -2.95 16.92
CA MET A 254 11.13 -4.22 17.64
C MET A 254 11.80 -4.20 19.02
N ALA A 255 12.99 -3.62 19.13
CA ALA A 255 13.68 -3.46 20.41
C ALA A 255 12.89 -2.54 21.37
N HIS A 256 12.41 -1.41 20.87
CA HIS A 256 11.57 -0.47 21.63
C HIS A 256 10.28 -1.14 22.10
N ALA A 257 9.50 -1.76 21.21
CA ALA A 257 8.22 -2.37 21.53
C ALA A 257 8.35 -3.44 22.63
N LYS A 258 9.44 -4.24 22.60
CA LYS A 258 9.76 -5.18 23.69
C LYS A 258 10.05 -4.47 25.01
N ALA A 259 10.89 -3.45 24.99
CA ALA A 259 11.30 -2.72 26.19
C ALA A 259 10.12 -1.97 26.83
N ALA A 260 9.26 -1.38 26.02
CA ALA A 260 8.06 -0.66 26.45
C ALA A 260 6.89 -1.58 26.83
N GLY A 261 6.92 -2.85 26.42
CA GLY A 261 5.79 -3.78 26.57
C GLY A 261 4.59 -3.43 25.68
N THR A 262 4.84 -2.74 24.57
CA THR A 262 3.79 -2.31 23.63
C THR A 262 3.20 -3.53 22.94
N PRO A 263 1.87 -3.72 22.95
CA PRO A 263 1.25 -4.83 22.23
C PRO A 263 1.57 -4.77 20.74
N THR A 264 2.00 -5.90 20.18
CA THR A 264 2.29 -6.04 18.75
C THR A 264 1.87 -7.43 18.29
N ASP A 265 0.78 -7.51 17.53
CA ASP A 265 0.23 -8.74 16.99
C ASP A 265 0.77 -9.05 15.59
N PHE A 266 1.15 -8.03 14.84
CA PHE A 266 1.75 -8.17 13.52
C PHE A 266 2.85 -7.13 13.31
N LEU A 267 3.76 -7.41 12.38
CA LEU A 267 4.74 -6.44 11.88
C LEU A 267 4.38 -6.01 10.47
N SER A 268 4.66 -4.76 10.15
CA SER A 268 4.46 -4.19 8.82
C SER A 268 5.65 -3.38 8.34
N PHE A 269 5.89 -3.42 7.02
CA PHE A 269 6.91 -2.64 6.33
C PHE A 269 6.55 -2.51 4.84
N HIS A 270 7.18 -1.58 4.13
CA HIS A 270 7.03 -1.44 2.68
C HIS A 270 8.22 -2.03 1.93
N ALA A 271 7.93 -2.67 0.80
CA ALA A 271 8.95 -3.12 -0.14
C ALA A 271 8.51 -2.75 -1.55
N LYS A 272 9.36 -2.05 -2.30
CA LYS A 272 9.03 -1.54 -3.63
C LYS A 272 10.10 -1.91 -4.62
N GLY A 273 9.71 -2.04 -5.89
CA GLY A 273 10.67 -2.11 -6.99
C GLY A 273 11.22 -0.74 -7.37
N GLN A 274 12.00 -0.75 -8.45
CA GLN A 274 12.57 0.47 -9.03
C GLN A 274 12.66 0.29 -10.55
N PRO A 275 11.60 0.64 -11.30
CA PRO A 275 11.58 0.52 -12.73
C PRO A 275 12.46 1.63 -13.30
N GLU A 276 13.15 1.31 -14.37
CA GLU A 276 14.02 2.24 -15.07
C GLU A 276 13.80 2.14 -16.57
N VAL A 277 14.14 3.21 -17.29
CA VAL A 277 14.21 3.19 -18.75
C VAL A 277 15.61 2.77 -19.14
N VAL A 278 15.76 1.58 -19.72
CA VAL A 278 17.04 1.12 -20.23
C VAL A 278 17.11 1.38 -21.72
N ARG A 279 18.21 2.01 -22.14
CA ARG A 279 18.50 2.31 -23.54
C ARG A 279 19.55 1.34 -24.09
N THR A 280 19.31 0.83 -25.28
CA THR A 280 20.24 -0.04 -26.02
C THR A 280 20.27 0.41 -27.47
N GLY A 281 21.36 1.10 -27.85
CA GLY A 281 21.46 1.77 -29.14
C GLY A 281 20.33 2.79 -29.32
N ALA A 282 19.56 2.65 -30.41
CA ALA A 282 18.42 3.50 -30.73
C ALA A 282 17.10 3.07 -30.05
N THR A 283 17.09 1.98 -29.28
CA THR A 283 15.88 1.44 -28.65
C THR A 283 15.88 1.67 -27.14
N SER A 284 14.69 1.69 -26.53
CA SER A 284 14.54 1.72 -25.09
C SER A 284 13.36 0.88 -24.62
N HIS A 285 13.46 0.31 -23.43
CA HIS A 285 12.35 -0.39 -22.77
C HIS A 285 12.29 -0.03 -21.29
N VAL A 286 11.12 -0.22 -20.68
CA VAL A 286 11.00 -0.23 -19.23
C VAL A 286 11.51 -1.56 -18.71
N ARG A 287 12.46 -1.49 -17.78
CA ARG A 287 12.94 -2.64 -17.03
C ARG A 287 12.43 -2.53 -15.61
N MET A 288 11.73 -3.57 -15.16
CA MET A 288 11.18 -3.61 -13.81
C MET A 288 12.27 -3.99 -12.79
N GLY A 289 12.23 -3.37 -11.61
CA GLY A 289 13.18 -3.64 -10.52
C GLY A 289 12.65 -4.69 -9.52
N ILE A 290 12.38 -5.92 -9.99
CA ILE A 290 11.96 -7.02 -9.09
C ILE A 290 13.02 -7.28 -8.01
N ASP A 291 14.29 -7.22 -8.38
CA ASP A 291 15.40 -7.51 -7.50
C ASP A 291 15.50 -6.51 -6.34
N THR A 292 15.28 -5.22 -6.60
CA THR A 292 15.17 -4.20 -5.56
C THR A 292 14.02 -4.50 -4.59
N HIS A 293 12.87 -4.90 -5.11
CA HIS A 293 11.70 -5.24 -4.30
C HIS A 293 11.98 -6.46 -3.40
N LEU A 294 12.47 -7.55 -3.99
CA LEU A 294 12.72 -8.78 -3.25
C LEU A 294 13.85 -8.62 -2.23
N ARG A 295 14.92 -7.87 -2.54
CA ARG A 295 15.97 -7.56 -1.56
C ARG A 295 15.45 -6.70 -0.41
N ALA A 296 14.57 -5.75 -0.69
CA ALA A 296 13.98 -4.93 0.36
C ALA A 296 13.15 -5.80 1.33
N ALA A 297 12.31 -6.68 0.79
CA ALA A 297 11.54 -7.61 1.60
C ALA A 297 12.44 -8.62 2.36
N ASP A 298 13.44 -9.20 1.70
CA ASP A 298 14.32 -10.18 2.33
C ASP A 298 15.17 -9.59 3.46
N HIS A 299 15.57 -8.31 3.35
CA HIS A 299 16.23 -7.59 4.43
C HIS A 299 15.34 -7.50 5.68
N GLN A 300 14.09 -7.06 5.52
CA GLN A 300 13.15 -6.96 6.64
C GLN A 300 12.78 -8.34 7.20
N PHE A 301 12.60 -9.35 6.33
CA PHE A 301 12.42 -10.73 6.78
C PHE A 301 13.63 -11.26 7.56
N ALA A 302 14.86 -10.93 7.17
CA ALA A 302 16.05 -11.32 7.91
C ALA A 302 16.07 -10.69 9.31
N ALA A 303 15.71 -9.42 9.42
CA ALA A 303 15.57 -8.71 10.69
C ALA A 303 14.56 -9.39 11.62
N ILE A 304 13.35 -9.68 11.11
CA ILE A 304 12.26 -10.31 11.87
C ILE A 304 12.62 -11.74 12.27
N ALA A 305 13.21 -12.52 11.37
CA ALA A 305 13.62 -13.89 11.66
C ALA A 305 14.69 -13.98 12.76
N GLY A 306 15.52 -12.94 12.88
CA GLY A 306 16.54 -12.79 13.90
C GLY A 306 16.03 -12.44 15.30
N ASP A 307 14.76 -12.03 15.44
CA ASP A 307 14.16 -11.67 16.73
C ASP A 307 13.19 -12.76 17.23
N PRO A 308 13.53 -13.52 18.28
CA PRO A 308 12.68 -14.58 18.80
C PRO A 308 11.29 -14.14 19.24
N ALA A 309 11.12 -12.88 19.67
CA ALA A 309 9.82 -12.37 20.13
C ALA A 309 8.86 -12.06 18.98
N PHE A 310 9.40 -11.77 17.79
CA PHE A 310 8.61 -11.34 16.63
C PHE A 310 8.59 -12.33 15.47
N ARG A 311 9.52 -13.29 15.39
CA ARG A 311 9.57 -14.28 14.29
C ARG A 311 8.28 -15.08 14.08
N THR A 312 7.45 -15.23 15.11
CA THR A 312 6.17 -15.96 15.02
C THR A 312 4.98 -15.04 14.73
N LYS A 313 5.19 -13.72 14.67
CA LYS A 313 4.13 -12.76 14.39
C LYS A 313 3.82 -12.76 12.90
N PRO A 314 2.53 -12.67 12.51
CA PRO A 314 2.13 -12.34 11.16
C PRO A 314 2.87 -11.11 10.61
N ILE A 315 3.23 -11.16 9.34
CA ILE A 315 3.89 -10.06 8.63
C ILE A 315 2.99 -9.58 7.50
N ILE A 316 2.80 -8.27 7.38
CA ILE A 316 2.14 -7.66 6.25
C ILE A 316 3.13 -6.73 5.55
N ILE A 317 3.31 -6.88 4.24
CA ILE A 317 4.00 -5.86 3.47
C ILE A 317 2.95 -4.78 3.18
N GLY A 318 2.97 -3.69 3.97
CA GLY A 318 1.95 -2.64 4.03
C GLY A 318 1.82 -1.81 2.75
N GLU A 319 2.87 -1.82 1.93
CA GLU A 319 2.80 -1.46 0.53
C GLU A 319 3.84 -2.22 -0.31
N SER A 320 3.39 -2.87 -1.40
CA SER A 320 4.18 -3.80 -2.20
C SER A 320 3.90 -3.66 -3.70
N ASP A 321 4.71 -2.85 -4.38
CA ASP A 321 4.43 -2.46 -5.77
C ASP A 321 5.71 -2.24 -6.59
N PRO A 322 5.60 -2.07 -7.91
CA PRO A 322 6.77 -1.89 -8.74
C PRO A 322 7.61 -0.64 -8.44
N GLU A 323 7.09 0.40 -7.78
CA GLU A 323 7.82 1.63 -7.43
C GLU A 323 7.21 2.41 -6.24
N GLY A 324 7.79 3.55 -5.85
CA GLY A 324 7.43 4.27 -4.62
C GLY A 324 6.35 5.35 -4.71
N CYS A 325 5.92 5.79 -5.90
CA CYS A 325 5.00 6.93 -6.04
C CYS A 325 3.86 6.66 -7.03
N ALA A 326 2.73 6.17 -6.52
CA ALA A 326 1.55 5.83 -7.34
C ALA A 326 1.03 7.01 -8.18
N ALA A 327 1.06 8.23 -7.62
CA ALA A 327 0.62 9.45 -8.29
C ALA A 327 1.69 10.07 -9.24
N CYS A 328 2.96 9.66 -9.19
CA CYS A 328 4.00 10.23 -10.05
C CYS A 328 3.95 9.65 -11.46
N GLN A 329 4.09 10.47 -12.50
CA GLN A 329 4.15 10.03 -13.89
C GLN A 329 5.58 10.08 -14.43
N GLY A 330 5.87 9.31 -15.47
CA GLY A 330 7.17 9.32 -16.13
C GLY A 330 7.38 8.14 -17.07
N PRO A 331 8.42 8.18 -17.92
CA PRO A 331 8.65 7.14 -18.93
C PRO A 331 8.97 5.76 -18.30
N ALA A 332 9.60 5.73 -17.12
CA ALA A 332 9.82 4.50 -16.37
C ALA A 332 8.49 3.84 -15.90
N ASN A 333 7.40 4.61 -15.85
CA ASN A 333 6.09 4.16 -15.37
C ASN A 333 5.16 3.71 -16.51
N ALA A 334 5.66 3.58 -17.74
CA ALA A 334 4.86 3.14 -18.89
C ALA A 334 4.28 1.71 -18.75
N TYR A 335 4.75 0.94 -17.76
CA TYR A 335 4.22 -0.40 -17.45
C TYR A 335 2.76 -0.38 -16.91
N ARG A 336 2.30 0.73 -16.33
CA ARG A 336 1.11 0.79 -15.46
C ARG A 336 -0.22 0.49 -16.17
N ASN A 337 -0.35 0.92 -17.42
CA ASN A 337 -1.58 0.72 -18.21
C ASN A 337 -1.58 -0.61 -18.98
N GLY A 338 -0.46 -1.35 -19.00
CA GLY A 338 -0.27 -2.56 -19.78
C GLY A 338 -0.24 -3.85 -18.97
N THR A 339 0.01 -4.96 -19.67
CA THR A 339 0.10 -6.30 -19.05
C THR A 339 1.37 -6.49 -18.21
N MET A 340 2.40 -5.66 -18.40
CA MET A 340 3.64 -5.74 -17.62
C MET A 340 3.41 -5.58 -16.12
N TYR A 341 2.44 -4.76 -15.68
CA TYR A 341 2.07 -4.68 -14.27
C TYR A 341 1.49 -6.01 -13.75
N SER A 342 0.68 -6.69 -14.57
CA SER A 342 0.10 -8.00 -14.23
C SER A 342 1.18 -9.06 -14.09
N SER A 343 2.10 -9.14 -15.07
CA SER A 343 3.22 -10.08 -15.06
C SER A 343 4.16 -9.84 -13.88
N TYR A 344 4.46 -8.58 -13.56
CA TYR A 344 5.25 -8.23 -12.37
C TYR A 344 4.58 -8.74 -11.09
N THR A 345 3.28 -8.47 -10.93
CA THR A 345 2.49 -8.91 -9.77
C THR A 345 2.48 -10.43 -9.65
N ALA A 346 2.27 -11.14 -10.77
CA ALA A 346 2.31 -12.60 -10.83
C ALA A 346 3.69 -13.18 -10.46
N ALA A 347 4.77 -12.51 -10.84
CA ALA A 347 6.14 -12.96 -10.57
C ALA A 347 6.59 -12.67 -9.13
N VAL A 348 6.17 -11.54 -8.55
CA VAL A 348 6.65 -11.07 -7.24
C VAL A 348 5.91 -11.72 -6.07
N PHE A 349 4.58 -11.82 -6.13
CA PHE A 349 3.78 -12.29 -4.97
C PHE A 349 4.18 -13.70 -4.50
N PRO A 350 4.32 -14.71 -5.39
CA PRO A 350 4.81 -16.03 -4.98
C PRO A 350 6.22 -15.99 -4.39
N ARG A 351 7.10 -15.14 -4.92
CA ARG A 351 8.50 -15.05 -4.47
C ARG A 351 8.65 -14.38 -3.10
N LEU A 352 7.84 -13.35 -2.81
CA LEU A 352 7.77 -12.78 -1.47
C LEU A 352 7.39 -13.83 -0.42
N ARG A 353 6.42 -14.68 -0.75
CA ARG A 353 6.04 -15.82 0.10
C ARG A 353 7.18 -16.82 0.25
N ASP A 354 7.83 -17.20 -0.84
CA ASP A 354 8.93 -18.17 -0.78
C ASP A 354 10.11 -17.65 0.06
N LEU A 355 10.38 -16.34 0.04
CA LEU A 355 11.37 -15.70 0.92
C LEU A 355 10.98 -15.76 2.40
N ALA A 356 9.72 -15.45 2.72
CA ALA A 356 9.22 -15.58 4.08
C ALA A 356 9.29 -17.04 4.58
N GLU A 357 8.87 -18.00 3.75
CA GLU A 357 8.88 -19.43 4.07
C GLU A 357 10.29 -19.98 4.24
N ARG A 358 11.24 -19.56 3.40
CA ARG A 358 12.67 -19.89 3.54
C ARG A 358 13.22 -19.52 4.93
N ARG A 359 12.64 -18.50 5.57
CA ARG A 359 13.03 -18.02 6.90
C ARG A 359 12.12 -18.52 8.03
N GLY A 360 11.14 -19.37 7.72
CA GLY A 360 10.16 -19.88 8.68
C GLY A 360 9.23 -18.80 9.24
N LEU A 361 8.94 -17.77 8.45
CA LEU A 361 8.06 -16.65 8.81
C LEU A 361 6.65 -16.85 8.25
N THR A 362 5.67 -16.14 8.83
CA THR A 362 4.29 -16.13 8.35
C THR A 362 3.99 -14.82 7.63
N LEU A 363 4.01 -14.85 6.29
CA LEU A 363 3.54 -13.74 5.47
C LEU A 363 2.00 -13.77 5.37
N GLU A 364 1.36 -12.83 6.04
CA GLU A 364 -0.09 -12.73 6.17
C GLU A 364 -0.73 -11.95 5.01
N GLY A 365 -0.05 -10.91 4.55
CA GLY A 365 -0.55 -9.99 3.55
C GLY A 365 0.55 -9.36 2.70
N VAL A 366 0.22 -9.12 1.44
CA VAL A 366 1.00 -8.31 0.49
C VAL A 366 0.03 -7.28 -0.06
N LEU A 367 0.17 -6.04 0.40
CA LEU A 367 -0.75 -4.96 0.09
C LEU A 367 -0.34 -4.28 -1.22
N SER A 368 -1.20 -4.33 -2.23
CA SER A 368 -0.98 -3.54 -3.45
C SER A 368 -1.44 -2.11 -3.23
N TRP A 369 -0.50 -1.16 -3.26
CA TRP A 369 -0.81 0.27 -3.20
C TRP A 369 -1.20 0.75 -4.59
N ALA A 370 -2.38 0.30 -4.98
CA ALA A 370 -3.11 0.78 -6.11
C ALA A 370 -4.62 0.67 -5.83
N PHE A 371 -5.35 1.70 -6.20
CA PHE A 371 -6.80 1.74 -6.14
C PHE A 371 -7.35 2.33 -7.45
N GLU A 372 -7.73 3.59 -7.43
CA GLU A 372 -8.12 4.42 -8.56
C GLU A 372 -7.80 5.88 -8.24
N PHE A 373 -7.71 6.71 -9.27
CA PHE A 373 -7.58 8.15 -9.11
C PHE A 373 -8.81 8.81 -9.72
N GLU A 374 -9.66 9.36 -8.85
CA GLU A 374 -10.98 9.83 -9.24
C GLU A 374 -10.87 11.10 -10.11
N ASP A 375 -11.82 11.25 -11.04
CA ASP A 375 -11.92 12.38 -11.98
C ASP A 375 -10.66 12.63 -12.83
N GLN A 376 -9.81 11.61 -12.98
CA GLN A 376 -8.65 11.65 -13.87
C GLN A 376 -8.99 11.17 -15.28
N ALA A 377 -8.24 11.67 -16.27
CA ALA A 377 -8.34 11.19 -17.65
C ALA A 377 -8.10 9.66 -17.71
N PRO A 378 -8.85 8.91 -18.55
CA PRO A 378 -8.60 7.50 -18.76
C PRO A 378 -7.13 7.24 -19.11
N PHE A 379 -6.54 6.25 -18.44
CA PHE A 379 -5.15 5.84 -18.63
C PHE A 379 -4.12 6.96 -18.40
N ALA A 380 -4.41 7.90 -17.50
CA ALA A 380 -3.50 9.00 -17.12
C ALA A 380 -2.11 8.55 -16.61
N GLY A 381 -1.84 7.25 -16.46
CA GLY A 381 -0.51 6.75 -16.15
C GLY A 381 -0.19 6.74 -14.66
N PHE A 382 -1.19 6.88 -13.80
CA PHE A 382 -1.10 6.60 -12.37
C PHE A 382 -1.06 5.10 -12.08
N ARG A 383 -0.48 4.68 -10.96
CA ARG A 383 -0.50 3.27 -10.54
C ARG A 383 -1.85 2.97 -9.89
N GLN A 384 -2.74 2.34 -10.64
CA GLN A 384 -4.12 2.08 -10.26
C GLN A 384 -4.55 0.68 -10.69
N LEU A 385 -5.64 0.18 -10.12
CA LEU A 385 -6.28 -1.08 -10.52
C LEU A 385 -7.38 -0.86 -11.54
N THR A 386 -8.01 0.31 -11.48
CA THR A 386 -9.03 0.76 -12.44
C THR A 386 -8.73 2.18 -12.88
N SER A 387 -9.10 2.53 -14.11
CA SER A 387 -9.02 3.91 -14.62
C SER A 387 -10.38 4.31 -15.18
N ASN A 388 -11.01 5.33 -14.58
CA ASN A 388 -12.36 5.78 -14.93
C ASN A 388 -13.38 4.61 -14.98
N GLY A 389 -13.40 3.79 -13.93
CA GLY A 389 -14.23 2.58 -13.82
C GLY A 389 -13.81 1.38 -14.69
N ILE A 390 -12.77 1.50 -15.53
CA ILE A 390 -12.29 0.41 -16.40
C ILE A 390 -11.21 -0.39 -15.65
N ASN A 391 -11.40 -1.69 -15.51
CA ASN A 391 -10.38 -2.60 -14.97
C ASN A 391 -9.12 -2.58 -15.83
N LEU A 392 -7.98 -2.20 -15.23
CA LEU A 392 -6.67 -2.36 -15.86
C LEU A 392 -6.25 -3.84 -15.84
N PRO A 393 -5.30 -4.27 -16.70
CA PRO A 393 -4.88 -5.66 -16.77
C PRO A 393 -4.52 -6.28 -15.41
N VAL A 394 -3.87 -5.49 -14.53
CA VAL A 394 -3.46 -5.96 -13.20
C VAL A 394 -4.62 -6.41 -12.32
N MET A 395 -5.82 -5.82 -12.46
CA MET A 395 -7.02 -6.26 -11.73
C MET A 395 -7.38 -7.71 -12.08
N ASN A 396 -7.14 -8.14 -13.32
CA ASN A 396 -7.38 -9.52 -13.71
C ASN A 396 -6.41 -10.49 -13.04
N MET A 397 -5.20 -10.05 -12.67
CA MET A 397 -4.29 -10.86 -11.88
C MET A 397 -4.84 -11.14 -10.47
N PHE A 398 -5.42 -10.12 -9.81
CA PHE A 398 -6.08 -10.32 -8.52
C PHE A 398 -7.33 -11.21 -8.62
N LYS A 399 -8.10 -11.10 -9.71
CA LYS A 399 -9.20 -12.05 -10.00
C LYS A 399 -8.72 -13.49 -10.17
N LEU A 400 -7.55 -13.69 -10.77
CA LEU A 400 -6.92 -15.02 -10.87
C LEU A 400 -6.45 -15.51 -9.50
N PHE A 401 -5.76 -14.68 -8.71
CA PHE A 401 -5.37 -15.04 -7.35
C PHE A 401 -6.55 -15.40 -6.45
N ALA A 402 -7.69 -14.71 -6.60
CA ALA A 402 -8.91 -15.00 -5.85
C ALA A 402 -9.51 -16.39 -6.16
N LYS A 403 -9.21 -16.96 -7.33
CA LYS A 403 -9.62 -18.32 -7.72
C LYS A 403 -8.69 -19.40 -7.16
N MET A 404 -7.49 -19.04 -6.70
CA MET A 404 -6.52 -19.99 -6.15
C MET A 404 -6.96 -20.41 -4.74
N THR A 405 -7.51 -21.62 -4.63
CA THR A 405 -8.04 -22.19 -3.37
C THR A 405 -7.48 -23.59 -3.12
N GLY A 406 -7.82 -24.19 -1.98
CA GLY A 406 -7.37 -25.54 -1.64
C GLY A 406 -5.94 -25.57 -1.13
N ARG A 407 -5.13 -26.50 -1.65
CA ARG A 407 -3.74 -26.74 -1.22
C ARG A 407 -2.80 -26.47 -2.39
N ARG A 408 -1.59 -26.00 -2.08
CA ARG A 408 -0.55 -25.87 -3.09
C ARG A 408 -0.17 -27.23 -3.65
N VAL A 409 0.18 -27.27 -4.92
CA VAL A 409 0.78 -28.44 -5.58
C VAL A 409 2.19 -28.08 -6.01
N ALA A 410 3.10 -29.05 -5.98
CA ALA A 410 4.45 -28.83 -6.48
C ALA A 410 4.39 -28.64 -8.00
N ALA A 411 4.95 -27.53 -8.48
CA ALA A 411 5.07 -27.23 -9.90
C ALA A 411 6.50 -26.75 -10.19
N ILE A 412 7.06 -27.19 -11.30
CA ILE A 412 8.38 -26.78 -11.79
C ILE A 412 8.22 -26.44 -13.27
N SER A 413 8.59 -25.22 -13.63
CA SER A 413 8.75 -24.80 -15.02
C SER A 413 10.23 -24.84 -15.41
N ASP A 414 10.53 -25.28 -16.61
CA ASP A 414 11.89 -25.23 -17.19
C ASP A 414 12.33 -23.80 -17.57
N HIS A 415 11.41 -22.83 -17.51
CA HIS A 415 11.66 -21.41 -17.75
C HIS A 415 11.39 -20.52 -16.52
N GLN A 416 11.22 -21.10 -15.33
CA GLN A 416 11.15 -20.30 -14.09
C GLN A 416 12.54 -19.79 -13.70
N VAL A 417 12.64 -18.49 -13.45
CA VAL A 417 13.85 -17.89 -12.87
C VAL A 417 13.93 -18.27 -11.40
N ALA A 418 15.06 -18.87 -10.98
CA ALA A 418 15.28 -19.27 -9.60
C ALA A 418 15.21 -18.07 -8.64
N LEU A 419 14.75 -18.32 -7.40
CA LEU A 419 14.55 -17.25 -6.41
C LEU A 419 15.83 -16.44 -6.13
N ASP A 420 16.98 -17.12 -6.07
CA ASP A 420 18.27 -16.47 -5.81
C ASP A 420 18.75 -15.63 -6.99
N ASP A 421 18.46 -16.05 -8.23
CA ASP A 421 18.74 -15.26 -9.43
C ASP A 421 17.85 -14.01 -9.48
N MET A 422 16.58 -14.17 -9.13
CA MET A 422 15.64 -13.05 -9.06
C MET A 422 16.06 -12.02 -8.00
N LEU A 423 16.55 -12.46 -6.83
CA LEU A 423 17.12 -11.59 -5.80
C LEU A 423 18.38 -10.85 -6.27
N ARG A 424 19.27 -11.55 -7.00
CA ARG A 424 20.55 -10.99 -7.45
C ARG A 424 20.37 -9.92 -8.53
N GLY A 425 19.55 -10.20 -9.54
CA GLY A 425 19.49 -9.34 -10.73
C GLY A 425 18.12 -9.20 -11.36
N GLY A 426 17.10 -9.88 -10.84
CA GLY A 426 15.76 -9.88 -11.42
C GLY A 426 15.74 -10.65 -12.74
N VAL A 427 14.75 -10.38 -13.59
CA VAL A 427 14.72 -10.96 -14.94
C VAL A 427 15.56 -10.11 -15.88
N ARG A 428 16.67 -10.67 -16.37
CA ARG A 428 17.57 -10.03 -17.35
C ARG A 428 17.82 -10.87 -18.60
N GLY A 429 17.62 -12.18 -18.51
CA GLY A 429 17.82 -13.16 -19.58
C GLY A 429 16.50 -13.57 -20.24
N PRO A 430 16.31 -14.88 -20.50
CA PRO A 430 15.04 -15.43 -20.99
C PRO A 430 13.84 -15.03 -20.11
N ALA A 431 12.64 -15.09 -20.70
CA ALA A 431 11.41 -14.79 -19.99
C ALA A 431 11.16 -15.79 -18.84
N ASP A 432 10.71 -15.27 -17.70
CA ASP A 432 10.26 -16.04 -16.54
C ASP A 432 8.82 -16.53 -16.79
N VAL A 433 8.62 -17.86 -16.90
CA VAL A 433 7.31 -18.48 -17.22
C VAL A 433 6.90 -19.52 -16.19
#